data_AF-X1AFT3-F1
#
_entry.id   AF-X1AFT3-F1
#
_cell.length_a   1.000
_cell.length_b   1.000
_cell.length_c   1.000
_cell.angle_alpha   90.00
_cell.angle_beta   90.00
_cell.angle_gamma   90.00
#
_symmetry.space_group_name_H-M   'P 1'
#
loop_
_entity.id
_entity.type
_entity.pdbx_description
1 polymer ?
#
loop_
_entity_poly.entity_id
_entity_poly.type
_entity_poly.pdbx_seq_one_letter_code
_entity_poly.pdbx_strand_id
1 'polypeptide(L)'
;MNRLEYTHYTKKEFCAENRIKAYIVNPKKSHNFTRALGKRSKTDKIDARILYQFHKLIDLKDIQVPKVDQQAKALASYLTSYEFALKQRVALSNHLESLRDKELITLIKKI
;
A
#
# COMPACT_ATOMS: atom_id res chain seq x y z
N MET A 1 12.12 -2.48 -27.62
CA MET A 1 11.86 -1.14 -27.03
C MET A 1 10.94 -1.37 -25.82
N ASN A 2 11.54 -1.67 -24.66
CA ASN A 2 10.84 -2.23 -23.50
C ASN A 2 10.23 -1.13 -22.61
N ARG A 3 8.90 -1.03 -22.66
CA ARG A 3 8.07 -0.18 -21.82
C ARG A 3 7.80 -0.87 -20.48
N LEU A 4 8.83 -1.09 -19.64
CA LEU A 4 8.65 -1.62 -18.28
C LEU A 4 9.60 -1.02 -17.20
N GLU A 5 10.45 -0.03 -17.53
CA GLU A 5 11.39 0.56 -16.55
C GLU A 5 10.93 1.91 -15.96
N TYR A 6 9.68 2.01 -15.54
CA TYR A 6 9.30 3.00 -14.52
C TYR A 6 8.88 2.26 -13.27
N THR A 7 9.87 1.65 -12.61
CA THR A 7 9.69 1.13 -11.26
C THR A 7 9.28 2.29 -10.36
N HIS A 8 8.17 2.13 -9.63
CA HIS A 8 7.71 3.07 -8.63
C HIS A 8 8.83 3.34 -7.63
N TYR A 9 9.55 4.43 -7.86
CA TYR A 9 10.61 4.87 -6.98
C TYR A 9 9.95 5.41 -5.72
N THR A 10 10.09 4.68 -4.61
CA THR A 10 9.41 5.07 -3.38
C THR A 10 10.10 6.31 -2.81
N LYS A 11 9.34 7.25 -2.22
CA LYS A 11 9.91 8.45 -1.58
C LYS A 11 11.02 8.11 -0.57
N LYS A 12 10.97 6.92 0.02
CA LYS A 12 11.97 6.39 0.94
C LYS A 12 13.33 6.15 0.25
N GLU A 13 13.32 5.59 -0.96
CA GLU A 13 14.53 5.32 -1.76
C GLU A 13 15.19 6.62 -2.21
N PHE A 14 14.38 7.57 -2.69
CA PHE A 14 14.86 8.91 -3.02
C PHE A 14 15.61 9.56 -1.86
N CYS A 15 15.02 9.50 -0.67
CA CYS A 15 15.66 10.07 0.51
C CYS A 15 16.93 9.30 0.90
N ALA A 16 16.95 7.97 0.75
CA ALA A 16 18.12 7.17 1.05
C ALA A 16 19.30 7.48 0.10
N GLU A 17 19.04 7.52 -1.20
CA GLU A 17 20.06 7.76 -2.24
C GLU A 17 20.62 9.19 -2.18
N ASN A 18 19.76 10.18 -1.93
CA ASN A 18 20.16 11.58 -1.82
C ASN A 18 20.59 11.99 -0.41
N ARG A 19 20.70 11.04 0.53
CA ARG A 19 21.05 11.29 1.95
C ARG A 19 20.17 12.35 2.62
N ILE A 20 18.90 12.41 2.23
CA ILE A 20 17.90 13.31 2.82
C ILE A 20 17.39 12.67 4.11
N LYS A 21 17.56 13.38 5.22
CA LYS A 21 17.01 12.94 6.51
C LYS A 21 15.49 13.04 6.49
N ALA A 22 14.82 12.00 6.96
CA ALA A 22 13.37 11.94 7.00
C ALA A 22 12.89 11.15 8.21
N TYR A 23 11.66 11.45 8.65
CA TYR A 23 10.95 10.65 9.62
C TYR A 23 9.76 9.96 8.96
N ILE A 24 9.72 8.63 9.02
CA ILE A 24 8.63 7.85 8.45
C ILE A 24 7.49 7.80 9.48
N VAL A 25 6.49 8.67 9.28
CA VAL A 25 5.33 8.73 10.16
C VAL A 25 4.51 7.46 10.07
N ASN A 26 4.18 6.85 11.21
CA ASN A 26 3.23 5.75 11.26
C ASN A 26 1.81 6.27 10.92
N PRO A 27 1.14 5.74 9.89
CA PRO A 27 -0.17 6.22 9.46
C PRO A 27 -1.23 6.19 10.58
N LYS A 28 -1.19 5.19 11.47
CA LYS A 28 -2.12 5.10 12.62
C LYS A 28 -1.86 6.22 13.63
N LYS A 29 -0.59 6.53 13.92
CA LYS A 29 -0.23 7.62 14.83
C LYS A 29 -0.66 8.98 14.26
N SER A 30 -0.41 9.21 12.97
CA SER A 30 -0.86 10.44 12.28
C SER A 30 -2.38 10.58 12.35
N HIS A 31 -3.12 9.53 12.01
CA HIS A 31 -4.59 9.54 12.04
C HIS A 31 -5.16 9.79 13.45
N ASN A 32 -4.58 9.16 14.47
CA ASN A 32 -5.00 9.38 15.86
C ASN A 32 -4.69 10.81 16.31
N PHE A 33 -3.55 11.37 15.90
CA PHE A 33 -3.20 12.76 16.16
C PHE A 33 -4.18 13.74 15.49
N THR A 34 -4.56 13.50 14.23
CA THR A 34 -5.61 14.25 13.53
C THR A 34 -6.93 14.28 14.31
N ARG A 35 -7.34 13.11 14.83
CA ARG A 35 -8.55 12.98 15.65
C ARG A 35 -8.46 13.76 16.96
N ALA A 36 -7.32 13.69 17.65
CA ALA A 36 -7.07 14.43 18.88
C ALA A 36 -7.12 15.96 18.64
N LEU A 37 -6.70 16.42 17.46
CA LEU A 37 -6.80 17.83 17.05
C LEU A 37 -8.21 18.25 16.58
N GLY A 38 -9.21 17.36 16.62
CA GLY A 38 -10.58 17.64 16.21
C GLY A 38 -10.75 17.93 14.71
N LYS A 39 -9.76 17.63 13.87
CA LYS A 39 -9.84 17.84 12.42
C LYS A 39 -10.48 16.62 11.75
N ARG A 40 -11.61 16.82 11.07
CA ARG A 40 -12.36 15.75 10.38
C ARG A 40 -12.25 15.79 8.86
N SER A 41 -12.06 16.99 8.29
CA SER A 41 -11.91 17.18 6.85
C SER A 41 -10.50 16.86 6.41
N LYS A 42 -10.35 15.97 5.41
CA LYS A 42 -9.08 15.66 4.78
C LYS A 42 -8.97 16.43 3.47
N THR A 43 -8.06 17.39 3.44
CA THR A 43 -7.59 18.05 2.22
C THR A 43 -6.07 18.09 2.29
N ASP A 44 -5.39 18.15 1.15
CA ASP A 44 -3.91 18.18 1.12
C ASP A 44 -3.34 19.30 2.00
N LYS A 45 -4.01 20.46 2.03
CA LYS A 45 -3.63 21.60 2.88
C LYS A 45 -3.79 21.30 4.37
N ILE A 46 -4.84 20.59 4.76
CA ILE A 46 -5.06 20.20 6.17
C ILE A 46 -4.05 19.13 6.57
N ASP A 47 -3.81 18.14 5.71
CA ASP A 47 -2.85 17.06 5.98
C ASP A 47 -1.42 17.59 6.13
N ALA A 48 -0.98 18.52 5.28
CA ALA A 48 0.33 19.17 5.42
C ALA A 48 0.47 19.92 6.76
N ARG A 49 -0.58 20.63 7.18
CA ARG A 49 -0.61 21.35 8.47
C ARG A 49 -0.61 20.40 9.67
N ILE A 50 -1.24 19.24 9.55
CA ILE A 50 -1.23 18.20 10.58
C ILE A 50 0.16 17.60 10.70
N LEU A 51 0.79 17.23 9.58
CA LEU A 51 2.16 16.69 9.58
C LEU A 51 3.16 17.71 10.14
N TYR A 52 3.01 18.98 9.80
CA TYR A 52 3.81 20.05 10.41
C TYR A 52 3.53 20.19 11.91
N GLN A 53 2.31 20.02 12.41
CA GLN A 53 2.11 20.01 13.86
C GLN A 53 2.69 18.76 14.53
N PHE A 54 2.58 17.62 13.86
CA PHE A 54 3.10 16.34 14.33
C PHE A 54 4.63 16.37 14.49
N HIS A 55 5.35 17.13 13.67
CA HIS A 55 6.82 17.21 13.77
C HIS A 55 7.31 17.64 15.15
N LYS A 56 6.52 18.44 15.87
CA LYS A 56 6.86 18.91 17.23
C LYS A 56 6.94 17.77 18.25
N LEU A 57 6.38 16.60 17.93
CA LEU A 57 6.42 15.39 18.76
C LEU A 57 7.55 14.44 18.38
N ILE A 58 8.32 14.76 17.34
CA ILE A 58 9.41 13.92 16.84
C ILE A 58 10.72 14.39 17.47
N ASP A 59 11.50 13.45 18.01
CA ASP A 59 12.85 13.74 18.47
C ASP A 59 13.79 13.89 17.27
N LEU A 60 14.69 14.89 17.31
CA LEU A 60 15.67 15.12 16.26
C LEU A 60 16.53 13.88 15.96
N LYS A 61 16.79 13.04 16.96
CA LYS A 61 17.54 11.78 16.78
C LYS A 61 16.82 10.77 15.89
N ASP A 62 15.50 10.85 15.80
CA ASP A 62 14.67 9.96 14.98
C ASP A 62 14.60 10.42 13.51
N ILE A 63 15.05 11.64 13.22
CA ILE A 63 15.13 12.21 11.87
C ILE A 63 16.45 11.78 11.23
N GLN A 64 16.43 10.63 10.57
CA GLN A 64 17.62 9.99 10.00
C GLN A 64 17.46 9.70 8.52
N VAL A 65 18.58 9.42 7.83
CA VAL A 65 18.52 8.94 6.45
C VAL A 65 17.81 7.58 6.45
N PRO A 66 16.73 7.39 5.68
CA PRO A 66 16.02 6.12 5.67
C PRO A 66 16.90 4.97 5.20
N LYS A 67 16.85 3.84 5.92
CA LYS A 67 17.50 2.60 5.49
C LYS A 67 16.56 1.81 4.58
N VAL A 68 17.06 1.45 3.41
CA VAL A 68 16.35 0.58 2.45
C VAL A 68 17.02 -0.78 2.47
N ASP A 69 16.27 -1.80 2.84
CA ASP A 69 16.69 -3.19 2.77
C ASP A 69 16.20 -3.77 1.43
N GLN A 70 17.15 -4.02 0.54
CA GLN A 70 16.86 -4.53 -0.80
C GLN A 70 16.37 -5.98 -0.78
N GLN A 71 16.84 -6.80 0.17
CA GLN A 71 16.40 -8.19 0.31
C GLN A 71 14.96 -8.25 0.81
N ALA A 72 14.64 -7.46 1.84
CA ALA A 72 13.28 -7.36 2.35
C ALA A 72 12.31 -6.82 1.29
N LYS A 73 12.74 -5.84 0.48
CA LYS A 73 11.95 -5.31 -0.63
C LYS A 73 11.67 -6.39 -1.69
N ALA A 74 12.69 -7.13 -2.11
CA ALA A 74 12.53 -8.21 -3.08
C ALA A 74 11.58 -9.29 -2.57
N LEU A 75 11.75 -9.72 -1.32
CA LEU A 75 10.90 -10.72 -0.69
C LEU A 75 9.43 -10.26 -0.62
N ALA A 76 9.18 -9.01 -0.21
CA ALA A 76 7.83 -8.44 -0.17
C ALA A 76 7.18 -8.39 -1.56
N SER A 77 7.96 -8.10 -2.60
CA SER A 77 7.48 -8.13 -3.99
C SER A 77 7.06 -9.53 -4.42
N TYR A 78 7.88 -10.55 -4.12
CA TYR A 78 7.53 -11.95 -4.40
C TYR A 78 6.27 -12.38 -3.65
N LEU A 79 6.16 -12.05 -2.37
CA LEU A 79 4.99 -12.38 -1.57
C LEU A 79 3.72 -11.74 -2.13
N THR A 80 3.78 -10.44 -2.48
CA THR A 80 2.65 -9.72 -3.10
C THR A 80 2.23 -10.38 -4.42
N SER A 81 3.20 -10.75 -5.25
CA SER A 81 2.95 -11.40 -6.53
C SER A 81 2.30 -12.78 -6.35
N TYR A 82 2.76 -13.53 -5.37
CA TYR A 82 2.19 -14.83 -4.99
C TYR A 82 0.75 -14.69 -4.48
N GLU A 83 0.49 -13.78 -3.55
CA GLU A 83 -0.86 -13.52 -3.03
C GLU A 83 -1.82 -13.08 -4.14
N PHE A 84 -1.34 -12.25 -5.07
CA PHE A 84 -2.12 -11.84 -6.24
C PHE A 84 -2.47 -13.05 -7.12
N ALA A 85 -1.50 -13.89 -7.47
CA ALA A 85 -1.74 -15.09 -8.27
C ALA A 85 -2.72 -16.05 -7.58
N LEU A 86 -2.60 -16.23 -6.26
CA LEU A 86 -3.56 -17.02 -5.48
C LEU A 86 -4.98 -16.46 -5.55
N LYS A 87 -5.16 -15.14 -5.39
CA LYS A 87 -6.48 -14.50 -5.51
C LYS A 87 -7.08 -14.70 -6.89
N GLN A 88 -6.28 -14.54 -7.94
CA GLN A 88 -6.73 -14.79 -9.32
C GLN A 88 -7.14 -16.24 -9.52
N ARG A 89 -6.33 -17.20 -9.03
CA ARG A 89 -6.65 -18.63 -9.12
C ARG A 89 -7.98 -18.97 -8.44
N VAL A 90 -8.21 -18.46 -7.23
CA VAL A 90 -9.46 -18.68 -6.49
C VAL A 90 -10.64 -18.04 -7.22
N ALA A 91 -10.50 -16.80 -7.69
CA ALA A 91 -11.55 -16.12 -8.46
C ALA A 91 -11.93 -16.88 -9.74
N LEU A 92 -10.95 -17.39 -10.48
CA LEU A 92 -11.17 -18.21 -11.66
C LEU A 92 -11.86 -19.54 -11.32
N SER A 93 -11.43 -20.21 -10.26
CA SER A 93 -12.06 -21.45 -9.79
C SER A 93 -13.54 -21.24 -9.48
N ASN A 94 -13.85 -20.20 -8.70
CA ASN A 94 -15.22 -19.86 -8.33
C ASN A 94 -16.05 -19.48 -9.57
N HIS A 95 -15.44 -18.79 -10.53
CA HIS A 95 -16.11 -18.43 -11.77
C HIS A 95 -16.49 -19.67 -12.60
N LEU A 96 -15.57 -20.63 -12.74
CA LEU A 96 -15.82 -21.89 -13.46
C LEU A 96 -16.91 -22.73 -12.80
N GLU A 97 -16.92 -22.80 -11.47
CA GLU A 97 -17.96 -23.50 -10.70
C GLU A 97 -19.34 -22.87 -10.94
N SER A 98 -19.45 -21.54 -10.83
CA SER A 98 -20.71 -20.83 -11.07
C SER A 98 -21.25 -21.02 -12.48
N LEU A 99 -20.39 -21.13 -13.50
CA LEU A 99 -20.82 -21.40 -14.88
C LEU A 99 -21.40 -22.81 -15.01
N ARG A 100 -20.75 -23.82 -14.41
CA ARG A 100 -21.25 -25.21 -14.42
C ARG A 100 -22.61 -25.34 -13.76
N ASP A 101 -22.81 -24.69 -12.61
CA ASP A 101 -24.11 -24.70 -11.93
C ASP A 101 -25.21 -24.07 -12.77
N LYS A 102 -24.92 -22.97 -13.48
CA LYS A 102 -25.89 -22.33 -14.39
C LYS A 102 -26.25 -23.22 -15.58
N GLU A 103 -25.28 -23.92 -16.15
CA GLU A 103 -25.54 -24.88 -17.22
C GLU A 103 -26.43 -26.03 -16.75
N LEU A 104 -26.14 -26.60 -15.56
CA LEU A 104 -26.93 -27.67 -14.96
C LEU A 104 -28.38 -27.24 -14.69
N ILE A 105 -28.57 -26.05 -14.10
CA ILE A 105 -29.91 -25.48 -13.87
C ILE A 105 -30.67 -25.28 -15.19
N THR A 106 -29.98 -24.85 -16.25
CA THR A 106 -30.59 -24.64 -17.57
C THR A 106 -31.01 -25.97 -18.21
N LEU A 107 -30.22 -27.03 -18.05
CA LEU A 107 -30.55 -28.38 -18.52
C LEU A 107 -31.76 -28.96 -17.79
N ILE A 108 -31.81 -28.82 -16.46
CA ILE A 108 -32.94 -29.32 -15.65
C ILE A 108 -34.25 -28.61 -16.04
N LYS A 109 -34.22 -27.31 -16.33
CA LYS A 109 -35.42 -26.54 -16.75
C LYS A 109 -35.92 -26.87 -18.16
N LYS A 110 -35.14 -27.57 -18.98
CA LYS A 110 -35.52 -27.97 -20.35
C LYS A 110 -36.20 -29.34 -20.43
N ILE A 111 -36.16 -30.12 -19.35
CA ILE A 111 -36.86 -31.41 -19.18
C ILE A 111 -38.24 -31.13 -18.61
#